data_AF-A0A839J7X4-F1
#
_entry.id   AF-A0A839J7X4-F1
#
_cell.length_a   1.000
_cell.length_b   1.000
_cell.length_c   1.000
_cell.angle_alpha   90.00
_cell.angle_beta   90.00
_cell.angle_gamma   90.00
#
_symmetry.space_group_name_H-M   'P 1'
#
loop_
_entity.id
_entity.type
_entity.pdbx_description
1 polymer ?
#
loop_
_entity_poly.entity_id
_entity_poly.type
_entity_poly.pdbx_seq_one_letter_code
_entity_poly.pdbx_strand_id
1 'polypeptide(L)' 'MTTQVQNPTHTVLRAEGFACPSCVSKIEKQVGRLDGVSNVKVHFASSRIEVDHDPSRQSVDDLVAAVAKAGYKAKASAF' A
#
# COMPACT_ATOMS: atom_id res chain seq x y z
N MET A 1 -26.74 17.03 -6.52
CA MET A 1 -25.98 16.29 -5.48
C MET A 1 -24.58 16.09 -6.05
N THR A 2 -23.63 16.94 -5.66
CA THR A 2 -22.25 16.84 -6.14
C THR A 2 -21.61 15.67 -5.41
N THR A 3 -21.55 14.51 -6.07
CA THR A 3 -20.77 13.37 -5.61
C THR A 3 -19.32 13.82 -5.57
N GLN A 4 -18.86 14.28 -4.41
CA GLN A 4 -17.45 14.52 -4.16
C GLN A 4 -16.78 13.17 -4.30
N VAL A 5 -16.16 12.95 -5.47
CA VAL A 5 -15.20 11.89 -5.71
C VAL A 5 -14.17 12.06 -4.62
N GLN A 6 -14.23 11.19 -3.61
CA GLN A 6 -13.21 11.15 -2.59
C GLN A 6 -11.97 10.68 -3.35
N ASN A 7 -11.10 11.62 -3.75
CA ASN A 7 -9.85 11.28 -4.40
C ASN A 7 -9.11 10.35 -3.43
N PRO A 8 -8.85 9.09 -3.82
CA PRO A 8 -8.11 8.20 -2.94
C PRO A 8 -6.77 8.86 -2.63
N THR A 9 -6.39 8.86 -1.36
CA THR A 9 -5.06 9.32 -0.95
C THR A 9 -4.05 8.34 -1.49
N HIS A 10 -3.16 8.86 -2.31
CA HIS A 10 -2.06 8.10 -2.87
C HIS A 10 -0.91 8.12 -1.86
N THR A 11 -0.60 6.96 -1.28
CA THR A 11 0.51 6.79 -0.35
C THR A 11 1.57 5.91 -0.95
N VAL A 12 2.82 6.38 -0.86
CA VAL A 12 3.99 5.65 -1.32
C VAL A 12 4.73 5.09 -0.10
N LEU A 13 4.94 3.78 -0.11
CA LEU A 13 5.76 3.07 0.87
C LEU A 13 7.00 2.52 0.19
N ARG A 14 8.12 2.51 0.91
CA ARG A 14 9.31 1.76 0.53
C ARG A 14 9.38 0.48 1.34
N ALA A 15 9.45 -0.66 0.66
CA ALA A 15 9.72 -1.95 1.30
C ALA A 15 11.23 -2.12 1.53
N GLU A 16 11.62 -2.66 2.67
CA GLU A 16 13.00 -3.03 2.98
C GLU A 16 13.13 -4.56 2.98
N GLY A 17 14.12 -5.08 2.24
CA GLY A 17 14.51 -6.49 2.32
C GLY A 17 13.72 -7.46 1.44
N PHE A 18 13.04 -7.00 0.39
CA PHE A 18 12.33 -7.90 -0.53
C PHE A 18 12.14 -7.34 -1.95
N ALA A 19 12.51 -8.15 -2.97
CA ALA A 19 12.40 -7.83 -4.40
C ALA A 19 12.27 -9.08 -5.29
N CYS A 20 11.46 -10.08 -4.91
CA CYS A 20 11.25 -11.30 -5.70
C CYS A 20 9.78 -11.37 -6.20
N PRO A 21 9.47 -11.70 -7.46
CA PRO A 21 8.10 -11.63 -7.99
C PRO A 21 7.02 -12.28 -7.11
N SER A 22 7.35 -13.37 -6.42
CA SER A 22 6.43 -14.12 -5.56
C SER A 22 5.88 -13.35 -4.36
N CYS A 23 6.60 -12.37 -3.80
CA CYS A 23 6.08 -11.64 -2.63
C CYS A 23 5.41 -10.31 -2.96
N VAL A 24 5.52 -9.84 -4.21
CA VAL A 24 4.74 -8.73 -4.77
C VAL A 24 3.27 -9.07 -4.64
N SER A 25 2.88 -10.22 -5.20
CA SER A 25 1.50 -10.68 -5.15
C SER A 25 0.99 -10.95 -3.74
N LYS A 26 1.86 -11.29 -2.77
CA LYS A 26 1.47 -11.42 -1.36
C LYS A 26 1.14 -10.06 -0.75
N ILE A 27 1.99 -9.07 -0.96
CA ILE A 27 1.78 -7.71 -0.45
C ILE A 27 0.54 -7.10 -1.09
N GLU A 28 0.39 -7.19 -2.40
CA GLU A 28 -0.77 -6.66 -3.12
C GLU A 28 -2.07 -7.28 -2.63
N LYS A 29 -2.12 -8.61 -2.46
CA LYS A 29 -3.30 -9.28 -1.91
C LYS A 29 -3.60 -8.89 -0.47
N GLN A 30 -2.58 -8.70 0.36
CA GLN A 30 -2.77 -8.38 1.77
C GLN A 30 -3.24 -6.94 1.96
N VAL A 31 -2.62 -5.98 1.24
CA VAL A 31 -2.97 -4.56 1.30
C VAL A 31 -4.28 -4.30 0.56
N GLY A 32 -4.49 -4.91 -0.60
CA GLY A 32 -5.75 -4.77 -1.36
C GLY A 32 -6.97 -5.41 -0.69
N ARG A 33 -6.77 -6.18 0.39
CA ARG A 33 -7.86 -6.71 1.23
C ARG A 33 -8.31 -5.74 2.33
N LEU A 34 -7.57 -4.65 2.55
CA LEU A 34 -7.92 -3.66 3.56
C LEU A 34 -9.14 -2.87 3.12
N ASP A 35 -10.07 -2.66 4.05
CA ASP A 35 -11.27 -1.88 3.79
C ASP A 35 -10.92 -0.41 3.59
N GLY A 36 -11.22 0.14 2.42
CA GLY A 36 -10.83 1.49 2.02
C GLY A 36 -9.64 1.57 1.06
N VAL A 37 -8.97 0.45 0.74
CA VAL A 37 -7.98 0.41 -0.36
C VAL A 37 -8.71 0.21 -1.68
N SER A 38 -8.52 1.14 -2.62
CA SER A 38 -9.11 1.08 -3.96
C SER A 38 -8.16 0.46 -4.98
N ASN A 39 -6.86 0.74 -4.86
CA ASN A 39 -5.85 0.23 -5.77
C ASN A 39 -4.50 0.10 -5.07
N VAL A 40 -3.72 -0.89 -5.49
CA VAL A 40 -2.39 -1.14 -4.96
C VAL A 40 -1.46 -1.54 -6.10
N LYS A 41 -0.26 -0.97 -6.15
CA LYS A 41 0.76 -1.29 -7.14
C LYS A 41 2.09 -1.49 -6.44
N VAL A 42 2.72 -2.63 -6.66
CA VAL A 42 4.02 -2.94 -6.05
C VAL A 42 5.10 -3.03 -7.13
N HIS A 43 6.07 -2.14 -7.06
CA HIS A 43 7.24 -2.06 -7.93
C HIS A 43 8.45 -2.68 -7.23
N PHE A 44 8.62 -3.99 -7.35
CA PHE A 44 9.75 -4.70 -6.73
C PHE A 44 11.12 -4.22 -7.25
N ALA A 45 11.21 -3.82 -8.52
CA ALA A 45 12.45 -3.33 -9.12
C ALA A 45 13.00 -2.07 -8.44
N SER A 46 12.11 -1.20 -7.92
CA SER A 46 12.46 0.03 -7.21
C SER A 46 12.12 -0.01 -5.72
N SER A 47 11.69 -1.17 -5.20
CA SER A 47 11.19 -1.35 -3.83
C SER A 47 10.11 -0.33 -3.42
N ARG A 48 9.30 0.11 -4.40
CA ARG A 48 8.24 1.12 -4.24
C ARG A 48 6.88 0.43 -4.20
N ILE A 49 6.03 0.82 -3.25
CA ILE A 49 4.65 0.36 -3.11
C ILE A 49 3.77 1.59 -3.17
N GLU A 50 2.82 1.61 -4.08
CA GLU A 50 1.85 2.68 -4.25
C GLU A 50 0.48 2.16 -3.84
N VAL A 51 -0.19 2.90 -2.97
CA VAL A 51 -1.49 2.51 -2.43
C VAL A 51 -2.45 3.69 -2.54
N ASP A 52 -3.53 3.48 -3.28
CA ASP A 52 -4.66 4.39 -3.36
C ASP A 52 -5.70 3.94 -2.33
N HIS A 53 -5.88 4.73 -1.27
CA HIS A 53 -6.74 4.37 -0.14
C HIS A 53 -7.51 5.57 0.40
N ASP A 54 -8.58 5.31 1.14
CA ASP A 54 -9.31 6.34 1.89
C ASP A 54 -8.59 6.64 3.21
N PRO A 55 -8.03 7.86 3.39
CA PRO A 55 -7.30 8.23 4.61
C PRO A 55 -8.20 8.28 5.86
N SER A 56 -9.54 8.29 5.67
CA SER A 56 -10.51 8.24 6.76
C SER A 56 -10.72 6.82 7.28
N ARG A 57 -10.38 5.80 6.47
CA ARG A 57 -10.54 4.37 6.82
C ARG A 57 -9.23 3.66 7.11
N GLN A 58 -8.16 4.04 6.41
CA GLN A 58 -6.84 3.44 6.56
C GLN A 58 -5.82 4.55 6.69
N SER A 59 -4.96 4.48 7.70
CA SER A 59 -3.83 5.40 7.82
C SER A 59 -2.59 4.81 7.16
N VAL A 60 -1.59 5.65 6.91
CA VAL A 60 -0.27 5.20 6.42
C VAL A 60 0.32 4.12 7.33
N ASP A 61 0.12 4.22 8.65
CA ASP A 61 0.56 3.21 9.62
C ASP A 61 -0.16 1.86 9.44
N ASP A 62 -1.48 1.87 9.18
CA ASP A 62 -2.24 0.65 8.88
C ASP A 62 -1.72 -0.06 7.62
N LEU A 63 -1.39 0.73 6.58
CA LEU A 63 -0.80 0.19 5.35
C LEU A 63 0.56 -0.45 5.64
N VAL A 64 1.41 0.21 6.42
CA VAL A 64 2.71 -0.33 6.84
C VAL A 64 2.52 -1.60 7.68
N ALA A 65 1.56 -1.61 8.61
CA ALA A 65 1.24 -2.77 9.43
C ALA A 65 0.70 -3.95 8.59
N ALA A 66 -0.06 -3.68 7.54
CA ALA A 66 -0.52 -4.72 6.61
C ALA A 66 0.65 -5.36 5.84
N VAL A 67 1.62 -4.55 5.41
CA VAL A 67 2.86 -5.06 4.80
C VAL A 67 3.68 -5.87 5.81
N ALA A 68 3.77 -5.41 7.06
CA ALA A 68 4.40 -6.14 8.16
C ALA A 68 3.73 -7.49 8.44
N LYS A 69 2.39 -7.55 8.41
CA LYS A 69 1.62 -8.81 8.51
C LYS A 69 1.89 -9.77 7.35
N ALA A 70 2.28 -9.28 6.18
CA ALA A 70 2.73 -10.12 5.07
C ALA A 70 4.16 -10.66 5.27
N GLY A 71 4.88 -10.21 6.30
CA GLY A 71 6.25 -10.61 6.64
C GLY A 71 7.33 -9.66 6.14
N TYR A 72 6.97 -8.45 5.67
CA TYR A 72 7.91 -7.49 5.08
C TYR A 72 7.92 -6.19 5.87
N LYS A 73 9.10 -5.59 6.03
CA LYS A 73 9.18 -4.24 6.60
C LYS A 73 8.93 -3.24 5.48
N ALA A 74 8.03 -2.29 5.72
CA ALA A 74 7.85 -1.14 4.85
C ALA A 74 7.82 0.14 5.69
N LYS A 75 8.13 1.26 5.05
CA LYS A 75 8.06 2.59 5.66
C LYS A 75 7.45 3.56 4.68
N ALA A 76 6.69 4.52 5.20
CA ALA A 76 6.25 5.67 4.42
C ALA A 76 7.46 6.38 3.82
N SER A 77 7.37 6.73 2.54
CA SER A 77 8.43 7.53 1.96
C SER A 77 7.93 8.53 0.91
N ALA A 78 8.58 9.68 0.90
CA ALA A 78 8.19 10.85 0.11
C ALA A 78 8.86 10.92 -1.28
N PHE A 79 9.31 9.79 -1.84
CA PHE A 79 10.06 9.77 -3.12
C PHE A 79 9.19 10.05 -4.34
#